data_AF-A0A2N6T4I8-F1
#
_entry.id   AF-A0A2N6T4I8-F1
#
_cell.length_a   1.000
_cell.length_b   1.000
_cell.length_c   1.000
_cell.angle_alpha   90.00
_cell.angle_beta   90.00
_cell.angle_gamma   90.00
#
_symmetry.space_group_name_H-M   'P 1'
#
loop_
_entity.id
_entity.type
_entity.pdbx_description
1 polymer ?
#
loop_
_entity_poly.entity_id
_entity_poly.type
_entity_poly.pdbx_seq_one_letter_code
_entity_poly.pdbx_strand_id
1 'polypeptide(L)' 'MEAIKVALEIKTTNNVELLQKKQDRLAALRRSTSLPSAEVEDLARLADAGMLNREERALYDELSIVLMLLGEKHLESA' A
#
# COMPACT_ATOMS: atom_id res chain seq x y z
N MET A 1 -17.56 -32.23 -23.86
CA MET A 1 -16.96 -30.88 -23.75
C MET A 1 -17.22 -30.39 -22.34
N GLU A 2 -16.22 -30.52 -21.47
CA GLU A 2 -16.31 -30.16 -20.06
C GLU A 2 -15.98 -28.66 -19.95
N ALA A 3 -16.95 -27.86 -19.53
CA ALA A 3 -16.74 -26.44 -19.31
C ALA A 3 -15.88 -26.29 -18.05
N ILE A 4 -14.63 -25.85 -18.22
CA ILE A 4 -13.76 -25.45 -17.11
C ILE A 4 -14.39 -24.23 -16.46
N LYS A 5 -15.23 -24.49 -15.45
CA LYS A 5 -15.79 -23.49 -14.56
C LYS A 5 -14.67 -23.13 -13.59
N VAL A 6 -13.72 -22.29 -14.04
CA VAL A 6 -12.74 -21.68 -13.14
C VAL A 6 -13.55 -20.84 -12.17
N ALA A 7 -13.80 -21.38 -10.97
CA ALA A 7 -14.36 -20.61 -9.89
C ALA A 7 -13.35 -19.49 -9.61
N LEU A 8 -13.71 -18.26 -9.96
CA LEU A 8 -13.01 -17.08 -9.49
C LEU A 8 -13.16 -17.09 -7.96
N GLU A 9 -12.16 -17.62 -7.26
CA GLU A 9 -12.07 -17.49 -5.81
C GLU A 9 -11.77 -16.02 -5.51
N ILE A 10 -12.83 -15.25 -5.26
CA ILE A 10 -12.70 -13.90 -4.71
C ILE A 10 -12.17 -14.09 -3.28
N LYS A 11 -10.85 -13.99 -3.11
CA LYS A 11 -10.24 -13.90 -1.78
C LYS A 11 -10.61 -12.55 -1.19
N THR A 12 -11.63 -12.54 -0.33
CA THR A 12 -11.92 -11.40 0.53
C THR A 12 -10.78 -11.25 1.51
N THR A 13 -9.82 -10.36 1.22
CA THR A 13 -8.84 -9.91 2.21
C THR A 13 -9.62 -9.19 3.31
N ASN A 14 -9.71 -9.81 4.49
CA ASN A 14 -10.38 -9.22 5.65
C ASN A 14 -9.59 -7.95 6.06
N ASN A 15 -10.28 -6.94 6.58
CA ASN A 15 -9.69 -5.69 7.08
C ASN A 15 -8.50 -5.93 8.03
N VAL A 16 -8.50 -7.01 8.80
CA VAL A 16 -7.36 -7.39 9.66
C VAL A 16 -6.08 -7.62 8.85
N GLU A 17 -6.17 -8.34 7.73
CA GLU A 17 -5.02 -8.60 6.85
C GLU A 17 -4.55 -7.33 6.14
N LEU A 18 -5.48 -6.44 5.78
CA LEU A 18 -5.13 -5.13 5.19
C LEU A 18 -4.44 -4.22 6.21
N LEU A 19 -4.90 -4.19 7.46
CA LEU A 19 -4.26 -3.44 8.54
C LEU A 19 -2.85 -3.97 8.82
N GLN A 20 -2.65 -5.28 8.83
CA GLN A 20 -1.32 -5.87 8.98
C GLN A 20 -0.41 -5.48 7.82
N LYS A 21 -0.90 -5.61 6.57
CA LYS A 21 -0.13 -5.19 5.38
C LYS A 21 0.23 -3.71 5.43
N LYS A 22 -0.67 -2.84 5.89
CA LYS A 22 -0.39 -1.41 6.08
C LYS A 22 0.78 -1.21 7.04
N GLN A 23 0.72 -1.84 8.21
CA GLN A 23 1.78 -1.75 9.23
C GLN A 23 3.12 -2.26 8.70
N ASP A 24 3.12 -3.40 8.01
CA ASP A 24 4.33 -4.01 7.46
C ASP A 24 4.98 -3.12 6.40
N ARG A 25 4.19 -2.57 5.46
CA ARG A 25 4.69 -1.68 4.41
C ARG A 25 5.16 -0.34 4.95
N LEU A 26 4.45 0.21 5.93
CA LEU A 26 4.86 1.44 6.60
C LEU A 26 6.19 1.24 7.35
N ALA A 27 6.34 0.12 8.06
CA ALA A 27 7.58 -0.21 8.76
C ALA A 27 8.75 -0.51 7.79
N ALA A 28 8.48 -1.09 6.62
CA ALA A 28 9.48 -1.28 5.58
C ALA A 28 9.96 0.06 5.01
N LEU A 29 9.03 0.96 4.67
CA LEU A 29 9.34 2.30 4.15
C LEU A 29 10.12 3.13 5.17
N ARG A 30 9.68 3.18 6.43
CA ARG A 30 10.37 3.92 7.50
C ARG A 30 11.82 3.46 7.69
N ARG A 31 12.06 2.16 7.52
CA ARG A 31 13.41 1.59 7.60
C ARG A 31 14.25 1.92 6.36
N SER A 32 13.69 1.79 5.17
CA SER A 32 14.43 2.05 3.92
C SER A 32 14.79 3.53 3.78
N THR A 33 13.85 4.44 4.09
CA THR A 33 14.07 5.88 4.01
C THR A 33 14.86 6.44 5.20
N SER A 34 15.20 5.61 6.19
CA SER A 34 15.82 6.03 7.46
C SER A 34 15.00 7.09 8.23
N LEU A 35 13.68 7.10 8.06
CA LEU A 35 12.73 8.00 8.73
C LEU A 35 11.80 7.18 9.64
N PRO A 36 12.21 6.83 10.87
CA PRO A 36 11.47 5.92 11.75
C PRO A 36 10.10 6.43 12.19
N SER A 37 9.88 7.75 12.13
CA SER A 37 8.65 8.42 12.55
C SER A 37 7.93 9.10 11.38
N ALA A 38 8.30 8.81 10.12
CA ALA A 38 7.60 9.38 8.97
C ALA A 38 6.14 8.94 8.97
N GLU A 39 5.24 9.91 8.85
CA GLU A 39 3.82 9.65 8.60
C GLU A 39 3.60 9.35 7.12
N VAL A 40 2.42 8.84 6.77
CA VAL A 40 2.07 8.52 5.38
C VAL A 40 2.21 9.75 4.48
N GLU A 41 1.85 10.93 4.99
CA GLU A 41 1.97 12.21 4.28
C GLU A 41 3.42 12.59 3.99
N ASP A 42 4.36 12.31 4.90
CA ASP A 42 5.78 12.57 4.67
C ASP A 42 6.32 11.65 3.57
N LEU A 43 5.90 10.37 3.59
CA LEU A 43 6.25 9.40 2.55
C LEU A 43 5.64 9.78 1.19
N ALA A 44 4.43 10.35 1.18
CA ALA A 44 3.80 10.88 -0.02
C ALA A 44 4.62 12.02 -0.64
N ARG A 45 5.05 13.00 0.18
CA ARG A 45 5.91 14.10 -0.28
C ARG A 45 7.23 13.60 -0.88
N LEU A 46 7.84 12.57 -0.29
CA LEU A 46 9.05 11.95 -0.85
C LEU A 46 8.78 11.27 -2.18
N ALA A 47 7.63 10.60 -2.29
CA ALA A 47 7.20 9.91 -3.50
C ALA A 47 6.93 10.90 -4.64
N ASP A 48 6.30 12.04 -4.35
CA ASP A 48 5.97 13.10 -5.31
C ASP A 48 7.20 13.92 -5.71
N ALA A 49 8.14 14.13 -4.78
CA ALA A 49 9.41 14.79 -5.05
C ALA A 49 10.41 13.90 -5.82
N GLY A 50 10.07 12.65 -6.11
CA GLY A 50 10.97 11.70 -6.77
C GLY A 50 12.19 11.32 -5.93
N MET A 51 12.09 11.43 -4.60
CA MET A 51 13.17 11.16 -3.65
C MET A 51 13.23 9.68 -3.23
N LEU A 52 12.21 8.89 -3.55
CA LEU A 52 12.20 7.45 -3.32
C LEU A 52 12.97 6.73 -4.43
N ASN A 53 13.82 5.78 -4.04
CA ASN A 53 14.41 4.84 -4.98
C ASN A 53 13.35 3.87 -5.54
N ARG A 54 13.73 3.02 -6.49
CA ARG A 54 12.80 2.11 -7.18
C ARG A 54 12.07 1.15 -6.22
N GLU A 55 12.79 0.60 -5.25
CA GLU A 55 12.23 -0.36 -4.29
C GLU A 55 11.29 0.36 -3.31
N GLU A 56 11.69 1.54 -2.84
CA GLU A 56 10.89 2.40 -1.98
C GLU A 56 9.60 2.86 -2.66
N ARG A 57 9.69 3.26 -3.94
CA ARG A 57 8.52 3.65 -4.72
C ARG A 57 7.54 2.48 -4.86
N ALA A 58 8.04 1.27 -5.13
CA ALA A 58 7.20 0.08 -5.19
C ALA A 58 6.52 -0.20 -3.83
N LEU A 59 7.24 -0.08 -2.72
CA LEU A 59 6.66 -0.21 -1.38
C LEU A 59 5.58 0.85 -1.09
N TYR A 60 5.81 2.09 -1.53
CA TYR A 60 4.85 3.19 -1.38
C TYR A 60 3.60 2.99 -2.24
N ASP A 61 3.74 2.51 -3.48
CA ASP A 61 2.61 2.21 -4.35
C ASP A 61 1.77 1.05 -3.77
N GLU A 62 2.43 0.02 -3.21
CA GLU A 62 1.74 -1.05 -2.49
C GLU A 62 1.01 -0.54 -1.23
N LEU A 63 1.65 0.32 -0.43
CA LEU A 63 1.01 0.96 0.72
C LEU A 63 -0.21 1.78 0.29
N SER A 64 -0.10 2.53 -0.80
CA SER A 64 -1.19 3.34 -1.35
C SER A 64 -2.40 2.49 -1.76
N ILE A 65 -2.18 1.30 -2.33
CA ILE A 65 -3.26 0.35 -2.65
C ILE A 65 -3.92 -0.15 -1.35
N VAL A 66 -3.13 -0.52 -0.34
CA VAL A 66 -3.67 -0.98 0.94
C VAL A 66 -4.52 0.12 1.61
N LEU A 67 -4.04 1.36 1.63
CA LEU A 67 -4.78 2.51 2.17
C LEU A 67 -6.09 2.75 1.41
N MET A 68 -6.08 2.60 0.08
CA MET A 68 -7.29 2.70 -0.74
C MET A 68 -8.30 1.59 -0.39
N LEU A 69 -7.83 0.35 -0.23
CA LEU A 69 -8.68 -0.79 0.12
C LEU A 69 -9.26 -0.68 1.54
N LEU A 70 -8.54 -0.01 2.45
CA LEU A 70 -9.02 0.32 3.79
C LEU A 70 -9.96 1.55 3.83
N GLY A 71 -10.10 2.29 2.72
CA GLY A 71 -10.85 3.55 2.68
C GLY A 71 -10.16 4.72 3.40
N GLU A 72 -8.87 4.57 3.72
CA GLU A 72 -8.07 5.59 4.42
C GLU A 72 -7.36 6.55 3.45
N LYS A 73 -7.28 6.20 2.17
CA LYS A 73 -6.82 7.13 1.15
C LYS A 73 -7.92 8.16 0.92
N HIS A 74 -7.72 9.39 1.38
CA HIS A 74 -8.44 10.53 0.85
C HIS A 74 -8.14 10.59 -0.65
N LEU A 75 -9.04 10.05 -1.47
CA LEU A 75 -9.11 10.41 -2.88
C LEU A 75 -9.40 11.90 -2.88
N GLU A 76 -8.37 12.72 -3.08
CA GLU A 76 -8.54 14.15 -3.26
C GLU A 76 -9.57 14.37 -4.37
N SER A 77 -10.79 14.69 -3.95
CA SER A 77 -11.76 15.39 -4.76
C SER A 77 -11.57 16.87 -4.44
N ALA A 78 -10.62 17.51 -5.11
CA ALA A 78 -10.50 18.96 -5.20
C ALA A 78 -9.58 19.33 -6.37
#